data_AF-A0A842UGC3-F1
#
_entry.id   AF-A0A842UGC3-F1
#
_cell.length_a   1.000
_cell.length_b   1.000
_cell.length_c   1.000
_cell.angle_alpha   90.00
_cell.angle_beta   90.00
_cell.angle_gamma   90.00
#
_symmetry.space_group_name_H-M   'P 1'
#
loop_
_entity.id
_entity.type
_entity.pdbx_description
1 polymer ?
#
loop_
_entity_poly.entity_id
_entity_poly.type
_entity_poly.pdbx_seq_one_letter_code
_entity_poly.pdbx_strand_id
1 'polypeptide(L)'
;MAITNNVALQFNGVDERLEQDAASAFGIANLWTISLWLKPIADVPEEASADHHALLHVRGNNPRSEILIWGAKIEGYQEEEIYVELNSELGQQLRITRFNLVQKRNEWRHFSCVWDGTNLIAYDQGLLVQDYSTIVSGNGLQTEPTGGRSIRVGDHFRTGPSLAAWSGTLGHIGIWDTALGPAEFGPIISGGFGFDLSTTSGAYTSSAKLVHYWKPGDDFPFVGQDLVGTLDIASGTNATATGVNNVVMDQP
;
A
#
# COMPACT_ATOMS: atom_id res chain seq x y z
N MET A 1 4.29 15.79 20.08
CA MET A 1 3.81 14.74 21.00
C MET A 1 3.45 13.60 20.09
N ALA A 2 4.28 12.55 20.01
CA ALA A 2 3.94 11.42 19.16
C ALA A 2 2.72 10.75 19.78
N ILE A 3 1.58 10.88 19.12
CA ILE A 3 0.42 10.09 19.46
C ILE A 3 0.82 8.63 19.18
N THR A 4 0.65 7.77 20.18
CA THR A 4 0.92 6.33 20.11
C THR A 4 -0.39 5.61 20.35
N ASN A 5 -1.42 5.95 19.58
CA ASN A 5 -2.67 5.21 19.67
C ASN A 5 -2.46 3.91 18.88
N ASN A 6 -2.75 2.78 19.53
CA ASN A 6 -2.78 1.47 18.87
C ASN A 6 -4.08 1.33 18.09
N VAL A 7 -4.21 2.18 17.07
CA VAL A 7 -5.42 2.31 16.27
C VAL A 7 -5.12 2.08 14.81
N ALA A 8 -6.15 1.63 14.11
CA ALA A 8 -6.13 1.37 12.70
C ALA A 8 -7.45 1.81 12.07
N LEU A 9 -7.49 1.86 10.75
CA LEU A 9 -8.68 2.26 9.99
C LEU A 9 -9.37 1.05 9.39
N GLN A 10 -10.65 0.86 9.70
CA GLN A 10 -11.46 -0.24 9.19
C GLN A 10 -12.23 0.15 7.93
N PHE A 11 -12.11 -0.70 6.92
CA PHE A 11 -12.79 -0.65 5.64
C PHE A 11 -13.84 -1.77 5.59
N ASN A 12 -15.08 -1.45 5.25
CA ASN A 12 -16.17 -2.41 5.18
C ASN A 12 -16.25 -3.10 3.80
N GLY A 13 -15.61 -2.53 2.77
CA GLY A 13 -15.59 -3.04 1.40
C GLY A 13 -16.71 -2.52 0.50
N VAL A 14 -17.37 -1.41 0.86
CA VAL A 14 -18.47 -0.79 0.11
C VAL A 14 -18.13 0.64 -0.29
N ASP A 15 -17.73 1.49 0.65
CA ASP A 15 -17.61 2.92 0.42
C ASP A 15 -16.44 3.61 1.15
N GLU A 16 -15.62 2.90 1.92
CA GLU A 16 -14.42 3.48 2.54
C GLU A 16 -13.21 3.52 1.63
N ARG A 17 -12.68 4.70 1.33
CA ARG A 17 -11.34 4.81 0.74
C ARG A 17 -10.62 6.03 1.26
N LEU A 18 -9.29 5.94 1.31
CA LEU A 18 -8.44 7.11 1.47
C LEU A 18 -7.92 7.54 0.10
N GLU A 19 -7.91 8.84 -0.17
CA GLU A 19 -7.40 9.38 -1.42
C GLU A 19 -6.69 10.71 -1.22
N GLN A 20 -5.67 10.90 -2.04
CA GLN A 20 -5.13 12.18 -2.44
C GLN A 20 -5.26 12.19 -3.96
N ASP A 21 -6.31 12.82 -4.48
CA ASP A 21 -6.67 12.70 -5.91
C ASP A 21 -5.92 13.69 -6.81
N ALA A 22 -5.48 14.82 -6.24
CA ALA A 22 -4.79 15.87 -6.98
C ALA A 22 -3.30 15.53 -7.15
N ALA A 23 -2.92 14.96 -8.29
CA ALA A 23 -1.52 14.57 -8.54
C ALA A 23 -0.50 15.68 -8.19
N SER A 24 0.53 15.29 -7.44
CA SER A 24 1.56 16.17 -6.89
C SER A 24 2.92 15.46 -6.82
N ALA A 25 3.99 16.20 -6.55
CA ALA A 25 5.30 15.58 -6.34
C ALA A 25 5.20 14.55 -5.20
N PHE A 26 5.60 13.32 -5.50
CA PHE A 26 5.48 12.14 -4.64
C PHE A 26 6.86 11.65 -4.16
N GLY A 27 7.95 12.12 -4.79
CA GLY A 27 9.29 11.88 -4.27
C GLY A 27 9.86 10.47 -4.46
N ILE A 28 9.22 9.62 -5.27
CA ILE A 28 9.77 8.32 -5.67
C ILE A 28 9.83 8.20 -7.20
N ALA A 29 10.90 7.56 -7.69
CA ALA A 29 11.15 7.34 -9.11
C ALA A 29 11.41 5.85 -9.41
N ASN A 30 12.60 5.48 -9.89
CA ASN A 30 12.92 4.11 -10.27
C ASN A 30 13.45 3.26 -9.12
N LEU A 31 13.46 3.78 -7.90
CA LEU A 31 13.92 3.06 -6.71
C LEU A 31 12.95 3.41 -5.59
N TRP A 32 12.37 2.40 -4.95
CA TRP A 32 11.45 2.62 -3.84
C TRP A 32 11.16 1.34 -3.06
N THR A 33 10.61 1.55 -1.88
CA THR A 33 9.95 0.52 -1.07
C THR A 33 8.59 1.06 -0.65
N ILE A 34 7.58 0.19 -0.66
CA ILE A 34 6.27 0.47 -0.07
C ILE A 34 5.99 -0.64 0.94
N SER A 35 5.59 -0.27 2.15
CA SER A 35 5.11 -1.22 3.15
C SER A 35 3.76 -0.79 3.72
N LEU A 36 2.97 -1.78 4.10
CA LEU A 36 1.70 -1.58 4.77
C LEU A 36 1.43 -2.68 5.79
N TRP A 37 0.88 -2.27 6.93
CA TRP A 37 0.19 -3.18 7.83
C TRP A 37 -1.26 -3.34 7.38
N LEU A 38 -1.71 -4.59 7.24
CA LEU A 38 -3.06 -4.90 6.82
C LEU A 38 -3.60 -6.13 7.55
N LYS A 39 -4.91 -6.18 7.75
CA LYS A 39 -5.64 -7.33 8.26
C LYS A 39 -6.91 -7.52 7.43
N PRO A 40 -6.91 -8.37 6.40
CA PRO A 40 -8.10 -8.65 5.59
C PRO A 40 -9.18 -9.29 6.47
N ILE A 41 -10.45 -8.93 6.27
CA ILE A 41 -11.57 -9.47 7.08
C ILE A 41 -12.48 -10.37 6.24
N ALA A 42 -12.72 -9.99 4.99
CA ALA A 42 -13.50 -10.77 4.03
C ALA A 42 -12.61 -11.19 2.87
N ASP A 43 -13.00 -12.28 2.21
CA ASP A 43 -12.44 -12.67 0.93
C ASP A 43 -12.56 -11.50 -0.04
N VAL A 44 -11.48 -11.20 -0.76
CA VAL A 44 -11.64 -10.48 -2.01
C VAL A 44 -12.53 -11.34 -2.91
N PRO A 45 -13.65 -10.80 -3.45
CA PRO A 45 -14.48 -11.51 -4.42
C PRO A 45 -13.62 -12.16 -5.50
N GLU A 46 -14.05 -13.33 -5.96
CA GLU A 46 -13.43 -14.01 -7.10
C GLU A 46 -13.38 -13.06 -8.29
N GLU A 47 -12.24 -13.00 -8.98
CA GLU A 47 -12.05 -12.04 -10.06
C GLU A 47 -13.14 -12.17 -11.13
N ALA A 48 -13.92 -11.10 -11.32
CA ALA A 48 -14.20 -10.71 -12.69
C ALA A 48 -12.90 -10.13 -13.23
N SER A 49 -12.43 -10.59 -14.39
CA SER A 49 -11.12 -10.28 -14.99
C SER A 49 -10.82 -8.78 -15.29
N ALA A 50 -11.60 -7.87 -14.73
CA ALA A 50 -11.49 -6.42 -14.84
C ALA A 50 -11.61 -5.65 -13.50
N ASP A 51 -11.88 -6.31 -12.37
CA ASP A 51 -12.23 -5.67 -11.10
C ASP A 51 -11.09 -5.84 -10.08
N HIS A 52 -10.21 -4.84 -9.96
CA HIS A 52 -9.09 -4.89 -9.00
C HIS A 52 -9.46 -4.20 -7.69
N HIS A 53 -9.34 -4.93 -6.59
CA HIS A 53 -9.53 -4.45 -5.22
C HIS A 53 -8.21 -3.85 -4.71
N ALA A 54 -8.02 -2.55 -4.91
CA ALA A 54 -6.76 -1.88 -4.65
C ALA A 54 -6.51 -1.75 -3.14
N LEU A 55 -5.44 -2.38 -2.66
CA LEU A 55 -4.91 -2.13 -1.33
C LEU A 55 -4.23 -0.77 -1.31
N LEU A 56 -3.43 -0.48 -2.33
CA LEU A 56 -2.76 0.80 -2.51
C LEU A 56 -2.52 1.05 -3.99
N HIS A 57 -2.83 2.25 -4.46
CA HIS A 57 -2.68 2.65 -5.85
C HIS A 57 -1.99 4.00 -5.91
N VAL A 58 -0.74 4.02 -6.34
CA VAL A 58 0.02 5.23 -6.65
C VAL A 58 0.06 5.37 -8.17
N ARG A 59 -0.40 6.50 -8.70
CA ARG A 59 -0.55 6.65 -10.16
C ARG A 59 -0.29 8.07 -10.61
N GLY A 60 0.33 8.23 -11.79
CA GLY A 60 0.28 9.47 -12.55
C GLY A 60 -0.98 9.58 -13.40
N ASN A 61 -0.99 10.55 -14.32
CA ASN A 61 -2.07 10.71 -15.28
C ASN A 61 -2.08 9.55 -16.31
N ASN A 62 -3.10 8.67 -16.21
CA ASN A 62 -3.57 7.71 -17.22
C ASN A 62 -2.50 6.87 -17.97
N PRO A 63 -2.38 5.55 -17.69
CA PRO A 63 -1.87 4.87 -16.50
C PRO A 63 -0.32 4.96 -16.42
N ARG A 64 0.23 6.16 -16.22
CA ARG A 64 1.67 6.43 -16.28
C ARG A 64 2.32 6.35 -14.91
N SER A 65 3.49 5.71 -14.84
CA SER A 65 4.27 5.52 -13.62
C SER A 65 3.43 4.96 -12.46
N GLU A 66 2.59 3.98 -12.79
CA GLU A 66 1.65 3.35 -11.88
C GLU A 66 2.35 2.31 -11.01
N ILE A 67 1.97 2.27 -9.74
CA ILE A 67 2.24 1.21 -8.78
C ILE A 67 0.88 0.82 -8.20
N LEU A 68 0.36 -0.35 -8.57
CA LEU A 68 -0.90 -0.87 -8.06
C LEU A 68 -0.62 -2.13 -7.26
N ILE A 69 -0.96 -2.10 -5.98
CA ILE A 69 -0.98 -3.26 -5.09
C ILE A 69 -2.44 -3.64 -4.88
N TRP A 70 -2.82 -4.83 -5.30
CA TRP A 70 -4.21 -5.29 -5.24
C TRP A 70 -4.29 -6.74 -4.78
N GLY A 71 -5.39 -7.08 -4.12
CA GLY A 71 -5.67 -8.44 -3.68
C GLY A 71 -6.63 -9.12 -4.66
N ALA A 72 -6.51 -10.44 -4.77
CA ALA A 72 -7.48 -11.26 -5.48
C ALA A 72 -7.49 -12.71 -5.00
N LYS A 73 -8.58 -13.41 -5.33
CA LYS A 73 -8.79 -14.82 -5.06
C LYS A 73 -8.80 -15.60 -6.37
N ILE A 74 -8.01 -16.68 -6.44
CA ILE A 74 -8.08 -17.63 -7.57
C ILE A 74 -9.28 -18.57 -7.40
N GLU A 75 -10.01 -18.79 -8.50
CA GLU A 75 -11.04 -19.83 -8.63
C GLU A 75 -10.55 -21.18 -8.06
N GLY A 76 -11.26 -21.68 -7.04
CA GLY A 76 -11.00 -23.00 -6.44
C GLY A 76 -9.91 -23.06 -5.34
N TYR A 77 -9.26 -21.94 -4.98
CA TYR A 77 -8.27 -21.89 -3.89
C TYR A 77 -8.82 -21.18 -2.64
N GLN A 78 -8.31 -21.56 -1.47
CA GLN A 78 -8.69 -20.99 -0.16
C GLN A 78 -7.83 -19.79 0.24
N GLU A 79 -6.78 -19.51 -0.51
CA GLU A 79 -5.71 -18.57 -0.14
C GLU A 79 -5.75 -17.33 -1.03
N GLU A 80 -5.56 -16.17 -0.41
CA GLU A 80 -5.65 -14.86 -1.04
C GLU A 80 -4.25 -14.41 -1.47
N GLU A 81 -4.16 -13.85 -2.68
CA GLU A 81 -2.91 -13.44 -3.31
C GLU A 81 -2.80 -11.92 -3.33
N ILE A 82 -1.56 -11.42 -3.37
CA ILE A 82 -1.29 -10.01 -3.67
C ILE A 82 -0.62 -9.91 -5.03
N TYR A 83 -1.17 -9.04 -5.86
CA TYR A 83 -0.57 -8.64 -7.11
C TYR A 83 0.07 -7.26 -6.94
N VAL A 84 1.22 -7.08 -7.57
CA VAL A 84 1.86 -5.79 -7.72
C VAL A 84 2.11 -5.53 -9.19
N GLU A 85 1.45 -4.49 -9.71
CA GLU A 85 1.58 -4.03 -11.08
C GLU A 85 2.34 -2.72 -11.15
N LEU A 86 3.31 -2.66 -12.06
CA LEU A 86 4.14 -1.50 -12.32
C LEU A 86 4.00 -1.09 -13.77
N ASN A 87 3.70 0.17 -14.02
CA ASN A 87 3.79 0.76 -15.37
C ASN A 87 4.89 1.81 -15.42
N SER A 88 5.47 1.99 -16.61
CA SER A 88 6.42 3.05 -16.91
C SER A 88 5.73 4.39 -17.09
N GLU A 89 6.51 5.47 -17.20
CA GLU A 89 6.00 6.81 -17.51
C GLU A 89 5.28 6.91 -18.87
N LEU A 90 5.50 5.93 -19.75
CA LEU A 90 4.84 5.82 -21.05
C LEU A 90 3.59 4.94 -20.99
N GLY A 91 3.23 4.42 -19.81
CA GLY A 91 2.11 3.49 -19.63
C GLY A 91 2.41 2.07 -20.08
N GLN A 92 3.68 1.71 -20.27
CA GLN A 92 4.07 0.33 -20.60
C GLN A 92 4.14 -0.51 -19.33
N GLN A 93 3.55 -1.70 -19.32
CA GLN A 93 3.65 -2.62 -18.20
C GLN A 93 5.10 -3.09 -18.02
N LEU A 94 5.69 -2.75 -16.87
CA LEU A 94 7.05 -3.15 -16.49
C LEU A 94 7.03 -4.48 -15.77
N ARG A 95 6.15 -4.62 -14.78
CA ARG A 95 6.03 -5.83 -13.98
C ARG A 95 4.57 -6.07 -13.62
N ILE A 96 4.16 -7.32 -13.68
CA ILE A 96 3.00 -7.82 -12.95
C ILE A 96 3.48 -9.07 -12.26
N THR A 97 3.62 -9.00 -10.94
CA THR A 97 4.03 -10.13 -10.14
C THR A 97 2.94 -10.46 -9.14
N ARG A 98 2.61 -11.74 -9.09
CA ARG A 98 1.67 -12.33 -8.17
C ARG A 98 2.43 -13.01 -7.04
N PHE A 99 2.06 -12.72 -5.81
CA PHE A 99 2.65 -13.27 -4.59
C PHE A 99 1.59 -14.10 -3.87
N ASN A 100 1.85 -15.41 -3.73
CA ASN A 100 0.89 -16.34 -3.15
C ASN A 100 1.00 -16.32 -1.61
N LEU A 101 -0.06 -16.72 -0.91
CA LEU A 101 -0.08 -16.96 0.54
C LEU A 101 0.19 -15.74 1.44
N VAL A 102 0.10 -14.53 0.89
CA VAL A 102 0.40 -13.30 1.64
C VAL A 102 -0.80 -12.83 2.45
N GLN A 103 -2.00 -12.92 1.89
CA GLN A 103 -3.21 -12.49 2.58
C GLN A 103 -3.78 -13.62 3.43
N LYS A 104 -3.91 -13.34 4.73
CA LYS A 104 -4.51 -14.23 5.72
C LYS A 104 -5.63 -13.51 6.44
N ARG A 105 -6.85 -14.03 6.32
CA ARG A 105 -8.02 -13.43 6.96
C ARG A 105 -7.85 -13.35 8.47
N ASN A 106 -8.27 -12.23 9.03
CA ASN A 106 -8.28 -11.92 10.45
C ASN A 106 -6.90 -12.01 11.11
N GLU A 107 -5.82 -11.92 10.35
CA GLU A 107 -4.44 -11.89 10.83
C GLU A 107 -3.73 -10.63 10.34
N TRP A 108 -3.09 -9.90 11.26
CA TRP A 108 -2.24 -8.77 10.86
C TRP A 108 -1.04 -9.27 10.07
N ARG A 109 -0.82 -8.67 8.90
CA ARG A 109 0.33 -8.89 8.02
C ARG A 109 1.06 -7.58 7.78
N HIS A 110 2.37 -7.61 7.87
CA HIS A 110 3.22 -6.57 7.30
C HIS A 110 3.67 -7.00 5.91
N PHE A 111 3.03 -6.45 4.88
CA PHE A 111 3.43 -6.67 3.50
C PHE A 111 4.36 -5.55 3.06
N SER A 112 5.41 -5.89 2.31
CA SER A 112 6.31 -4.90 1.71
C SER A 112 6.70 -5.32 0.31
N CYS A 113 6.74 -4.36 -0.61
CA CYS A 113 7.31 -4.56 -1.92
C CYS A 113 8.44 -3.56 -2.17
N VAL A 114 9.50 -4.05 -2.79
CA VAL A 114 10.75 -3.36 -3.06
C VAL A 114 11.00 -3.40 -4.56
N TRP A 115 11.18 -2.22 -5.14
CA TRP A 115 11.64 -2.06 -6.51
C TRP A 115 13.08 -1.55 -6.49
N ASP A 116 14.02 -2.41 -6.90
CA ASP A 116 15.45 -2.08 -6.96
C ASP A 116 15.84 -1.32 -8.25
N GLY A 117 14.85 -0.99 -9.09
CA GLY A 117 15.02 -0.43 -10.42
C GLY A 117 14.97 -1.44 -11.56
N THR A 118 14.99 -2.74 -11.25
CA THR A 118 14.97 -3.84 -12.23
C THR A 118 14.09 -5.03 -11.78
N ASN A 119 14.17 -5.39 -10.51
CA ASN A 119 13.49 -6.52 -9.88
C ASN A 119 12.47 -6.01 -8.88
N LEU A 120 11.34 -6.70 -8.88
CA LEU A 120 10.28 -6.52 -7.91
C LEU A 120 10.35 -7.66 -6.89
N ILE A 121 10.62 -7.31 -5.65
CA ILE A 121 10.80 -8.24 -4.54
C ILE A 121 9.71 -7.95 -3.52
N ALA A 122 9.12 -8.99 -2.92
CA ALA A 122 8.16 -8.81 -1.83
C ALA A 122 8.59 -9.54 -0.56
N TYR A 123 8.20 -8.97 0.57
CA TYR A 123 8.40 -9.50 1.90
C TYR A 123 7.06 -9.56 2.62
N ASP A 124 6.82 -10.65 3.32
CA ASP A 124 5.65 -10.86 4.15
C ASP A 124 6.13 -11.23 5.55
N GLN A 125 5.74 -10.41 6.53
CA GLN A 125 6.33 -10.44 7.88
C GLN A 125 7.87 -10.38 7.83
N GLY A 126 8.41 -9.61 6.88
CA GLY A 126 9.86 -9.37 6.73
C GLY A 126 10.64 -10.54 6.16
N LEU A 127 9.96 -11.65 5.84
CA LEU A 127 10.55 -12.79 5.18
C LEU A 127 10.29 -12.69 3.67
N LEU A 128 11.30 -13.05 2.88
CA LEU A 128 11.19 -13.04 1.43
C LEU A 128 10.06 -13.99 0.98
N VAL A 129 9.12 -13.47 0.18
CA VAL A 129 8.09 -14.31 -0.44
C VAL A 129 8.73 -15.12 -1.57
N GLN A 130 8.81 -16.44 -1.37
CA GLN A 130 9.42 -17.34 -2.35
C GLN A 130 8.43 -17.87 -3.38
N ASP A 131 7.15 -17.96 -3.02
CA ASP A 131 6.10 -18.44 -3.91
C ASP A 131 5.45 -17.28 -4.65
N TYR A 132 5.91 -17.04 -5.87
CA TYR A 132 5.43 -15.97 -6.71
C TYR A 132 5.50 -16.35 -8.19
N SER A 133 4.70 -15.68 -9.01
CA SER A 133 4.70 -15.81 -10.47
C SER A 133 4.84 -14.43 -11.12
N THR A 134 5.79 -14.30 -12.05
CA THR A 134 5.89 -13.09 -12.88
C THR A 134 5.05 -13.28 -14.13
N ILE A 135 3.96 -12.53 -14.23
CA ILE A 135 3.00 -12.57 -15.35
C ILE A 135 3.49 -11.68 -16.48
N VAL A 136 3.99 -10.49 -16.15
CA VAL A 136 4.58 -9.56 -17.12
C VAL A 136 5.99 -9.18 -16.68
N SER A 137 6.91 -9.22 -17.65
CA SER A 137 8.29 -8.75 -17.49
C SER A 137 8.67 -7.86 -18.68
N GLY A 138 8.35 -6.59 -18.57
CA GLY A 138 8.71 -5.55 -19.52
C GLY A 138 10.08 -4.91 -19.24
N ASN A 139 10.52 -4.07 -20.16
CA ASN A 139 11.71 -3.22 -19.99
C ASN A 139 11.28 -1.76 -19.91
N GLY A 140 11.98 -0.97 -19.11
CA GLY A 140 11.76 0.46 -18.99
C GLY A 140 12.09 0.96 -17.59
N LEU A 141 11.79 2.23 -17.35
CA LEU A 141 12.04 2.90 -16.09
C LEU A 141 10.72 3.39 -15.51
N GLN A 142 10.58 3.30 -14.19
CA GLN A 142 9.66 4.18 -13.49
C GLN A 142 10.36 5.51 -13.26
N THR A 143 9.74 6.59 -13.72
CA THR A 143 10.14 7.95 -13.38
C THR A 143 9.04 8.59 -12.56
N GLU A 144 9.37 9.68 -11.87
CA GLU A 144 8.33 10.57 -11.37
C GLU A 144 7.72 11.31 -12.58
N PRO A 145 6.43 11.10 -12.87
CA PRO A 145 5.83 11.65 -14.08
C PRO A 145 5.68 13.18 -13.96
N THR A 146 5.72 13.88 -15.10
CA THR A 146 5.38 15.30 -15.15
C THR A 146 3.94 15.50 -14.69
N GLY A 147 3.73 16.33 -13.66
CA GLY A 147 2.43 16.51 -13.01
C GLY A 147 2.24 15.69 -11.74
N GLY A 148 3.21 14.85 -11.37
CA GLY A 148 3.20 14.14 -10.10
C GLY A 148 2.33 12.89 -10.07
N ARG A 149 2.14 12.32 -8.88
CA ARG A 149 1.32 11.15 -8.63
C ARG A 149 0.22 11.45 -7.61
N SER A 150 -0.90 10.75 -7.75
CA SER A 150 -1.98 10.64 -6.76
C SER A 150 -1.86 9.30 -6.04
N ILE A 151 -2.40 9.20 -4.82
CA ILE A 151 -2.49 7.93 -4.08
C ILE A 151 -3.93 7.62 -3.67
N ARG A 152 -4.31 6.36 -3.74
CA ARG A 152 -5.58 5.83 -3.23
C ARG A 152 -5.37 4.53 -2.48
N VAL A 153 -6.19 4.27 -1.48
CA VAL A 153 -6.10 3.10 -0.60
C VAL A 153 -7.51 2.59 -0.33
N GLY A 154 -7.73 1.28 -0.54
CA GLY A 154 -9.06 0.65 -0.43
C GLY A 154 -9.99 0.88 -1.64
N ASP A 155 -9.47 1.38 -2.75
CA ASP A 155 -10.25 1.78 -3.93
C ASP A 155 -10.58 0.61 -4.87
N HIS A 156 -11.48 0.84 -5.84
CA HIS A 156 -11.79 -0.08 -6.93
C HIS A 156 -11.26 0.45 -8.27
N PHE A 157 -10.59 -0.40 -9.05
CA PHE A 157 -10.07 -0.01 -10.35
C PHE A 157 -11.17 -0.03 -11.45
N ARG A 158 -11.19 1.00 -12.31
CA ARG A 158 -11.96 1.17 -13.58
C ARG A 158 -13.41 1.69 -13.59
N THR A 159 -14.17 1.68 -12.50
CA THR A 159 -15.60 2.13 -12.54
C THR A 159 -15.84 3.60 -12.19
N GLY A 160 -14.81 4.45 -12.24
CA GLY A 160 -14.95 5.85 -11.81
C GLY A 160 -15.09 5.95 -10.28
N PRO A 161 -15.50 7.10 -9.72
CA PRO A 161 -15.50 7.34 -8.27
C PRO A 161 -16.65 6.62 -7.57
N SER A 162 -16.82 5.32 -7.76
CA SER A 162 -17.85 4.56 -7.07
C SER A 162 -17.37 3.18 -6.65
N LEU A 163 -17.46 2.99 -5.34
CA LEU A 163 -17.35 1.77 -4.55
C LEU A 163 -15.92 1.45 -4.14
N ALA A 164 -15.61 1.74 -2.88
CA ALA A 164 -14.49 1.09 -2.23
C ALA A 164 -14.77 -0.40 -2.20
N ALA A 165 -13.74 -1.22 -2.38
CA ALA A 165 -13.96 -2.64 -2.64
C ALA A 165 -13.16 -3.55 -1.72
N TRP A 166 -12.22 -3.01 -0.95
CA TRP A 166 -11.44 -3.81 -0.02
C TRP A 166 -12.05 -3.80 1.39
N SER A 167 -12.20 -4.99 1.98
CA SER A 167 -12.73 -5.17 3.33
C SER A 167 -11.63 -5.66 4.28
N GLY A 168 -11.28 -4.84 5.26
CA GLY A 168 -10.17 -5.14 6.15
C GLY A 168 -9.83 -3.99 7.09
N THR A 169 -8.76 -4.17 7.86
CA THR A 169 -8.21 -3.15 8.73
C THR A 169 -6.83 -2.76 8.24
N LEU A 170 -6.61 -1.46 8.05
CA LEU A 170 -5.36 -0.89 7.54
C LEU A 170 -4.63 -0.18 8.67
N GLY A 171 -3.37 -0.52 8.84
CA GLY A 171 -2.47 0.15 9.76
C GLY A 171 -1.53 1.11 9.03
N HIS A 172 -0.33 1.24 9.60
CA HIS A 172 0.68 2.15 9.09
C HIS A 172 1.10 1.84 7.64
N ILE A 173 1.30 2.89 6.85
CA ILE A 173 1.83 2.84 5.48
C ILE A 173 3.15 3.62 5.44
N GLY A 174 4.21 2.99 4.96
CA GLY A 174 5.51 3.65 4.73
C GLY A 174 5.90 3.59 3.26
N ILE A 175 6.44 4.70 2.74
CA ILE A 175 7.00 4.77 1.39
C ILE A 175 8.39 5.39 1.45
N TRP A 176 9.36 4.72 0.84
CA TRP A 176 10.76 5.17 0.77
C TRP A 176 11.20 5.40 -0.68
N ASP A 177 12.11 6.36 -0.88
CA ASP A 177 12.80 6.61 -2.16
C ASP A 177 14.02 5.70 -2.38
N THR A 178 14.12 4.61 -1.60
CA THR A 178 15.20 3.63 -1.68
C THR A 178 14.66 2.20 -1.61
N ALA A 179 15.42 1.25 -2.14
CA ALA A 179 15.18 -0.17 -1.93
C ALA A 179 15.70 -0.57 -0.54
N LEU A 180 14.81 -0.97 0.35
CA LEU A 180 15.16 -1.41 1.70
C LEU A 180 15.80 -2.80 1.65
N GLY A 181 16.81 -3.00 2.49
CA GLY A 181 17.39 -4.32 2.70
C GLY A 181 16.53 -5.20 3.62
N PRO A 182 16.58 -6.54 3.50
CA PRO A 182 15.77 -7.45 4.32
C PRO A 182 15.98 -7.26 5.83
N ALA A 183 17.19 -6.88 6.26
CA ALA A 183 17.49 -6.65 7.67
C ALA A 183 16.73 -5.46 8.27
N GLU A 184 16.30 -4.51 7.44
CA GLU A 184 15.61 -3.29 7.90
C GLU A 184 14.16 -3.59 8.32
N PHE A 185 13.55 -4.67 7.82
CA PHE A 185 12.18 -5.03 8.19
C PHE A 185 12.07 -5.60 9.61
N GLY A 186 13.12 -6.20 10.16
CA GLY A 186 13.10 -6.83 11.49
C GLY A 186 12.62 -5.87 12.60
N PRO A 187 13.25 -4.69 12.76
CA PRO A 187 12.79 -3.67 13.70
C PRO A 187 11.35 -3.20 13.44
N ILE A 188 10.99 -2.96 12.17
CA ILE A 188 9.64 -2.50 11.78
C ILE A 188 8.57 -3.48 12.24
N ILE A 189 8.79 -4.78 12.03
CA ILE A 189 7.82 -5.84 12.37
C ILE A 189 7.74 -6.05 13.86
N SER A 190 8.89 -6.18 14.52
CA SER A 190 8.95 -6.42 15.97
C SER A 190 8.39 -5.26 16.80
N GLY A 191 8.46 -4.04 16.27
CA GLY A 191 7.92 -2.86 16.95
C GLY A 191 6.45 -2.57 16.62
N GLY A 192 5.87 -3.19 15.58
CA GLY A 192 4.47 -3.00 15.21
C GLY A 192 4.11 -1.52 15.03
N PHE A 193 2.98 -1.09 15.60
CA PHE A 193 2.59 0.33 15.60
C PHE A 193 3.41 1.21 16.56
N GLY A 194 4.15 0.60 17.49
CA GLY A 194 5.08 1.33 18.35
C GLY A 194 6.36 1.76 17.64
N PHE A 195 6.64 1.24 16.44
CA PHE A 195 7.84 1.57 15.68
C PHE A 195 7.65 2.87 14.88
N ASP A 196 8.52 3.85 15.11
CA ASP A 196 8.52 5.13 14.38
C ASP A 196 9.46 5.08 13.18
N LEU A 197 8.90 4.99 11.98
CA LEU A 197 9.65 4.95 10.72
C LEU A 197 10.47 6.23 10.46
N SER A 198 10.16 7.35 11.09
CA SER A 198 10.91 8.61 10.93
C SER A 198 12.25 8.62 11.67
N THR A 199 12.50 7.61 12.51
CA THR A 199 13.73 7.51 13.32
C THR A 199 14.50 6.23 13.02
N THR A 200 15.82 6.35 12.85
CA THR A 200 16.71 5.19 12.71
C THR A 200 16.74 4.42 14.04
N SER A 201 16.54 3.11 14.00
CA SER A 201 16.52 2.25 15.18
C SER A 201 16.93 0.82 14.85
N GLY A 202 17.93 0.31 15.56
CA GLY A 202 18.48 -1.03 15.34
C GLY A 202 19.03 -1.18 13.91
N ALA A 203 18.53 -2.19 13.19
CA ALA A 203 18.91 -2.46 11.80
C ALA A 203 18.19 -1.57 10.77
N TYR A 204 17.15 -0.84 11.17
CA TYR A 204 16.44 0.09 10.28
C TYR A 204 17.18 1.42 10.21
N THR A 205 17.76 1.72 9.04
CA THR A 205 18.64 2.86 8.79
C THR A 205 18.14 3.80 7.69
N SER A 206 17.10 3.38 6.96
CA SER A 206 16.51 4.11 5.85
C SER A 206 15.51 5.20 6.28
N SER A 207 15.53 5.68 7.53
CA SER A 207 14.60 6.73 7.99
C SER A 207 14.78 8.06 7.25
N ALA A 208 16.00 8.39 6.83
CA ALA A 208 16.29 9.57 5.99
C ALA A 208 15.82 9.43 4.53
N LYS A 209 15.33 8.25 4.15
CA LYS A 209 14.83 7.88 2.82
C LYS A 209 13.31 7.67 2.81
N LEU A 210 12.67 7.78 3.97
CA LEU A 210 11.23 7.78 4.11
C LEU A 210 10.70 9.08 3.50
N VAL A 211 9.80 8.97 2.53
CA VAL A 211 9.19 10.14 1.87
C VAL A 211 7.75 10.38 2.32
N HIS A 212 7.03 9.31 2.65
CA HIS A 212 5.68 9.39 3.17
C HIS A 212 5.47 8.39 4.30
N TYR A 213 4.75 8.84 5.34
CA TYR A 213 4.40 7.99 6.46
C TYR A 213 3.02 8.33 6.97
N TRP A 214 2.07 7.44 6.69
CA TRP A 214 0.71 7.58 7.20
C TRP A 214 0.47 6.59 8.33
N LYS A 215 -0.17 7.08 9.39
CA LYS A 215 -0.72 6.27 10.47
C LYS A 215 -2.24 6.44 10.54
N PRO A 216 -3.00 5.73 9.69
CA PRO A 216 -4.43 5.97 9.57
C PRO A 216 -5.16 5.81 10.90
N GLY A 217 -5.87 6.87 11.31
CA GLY A 217 -6.61 6.93 12.57
C GLY A 217 -5.83 7.40 13.81
N ASP A 218 -4.49 7.52 13.74
CA ASP A 218 -3.66 7.89 14.90
C ASP A 218 -3.79 9.39 15.25
N ASP A 219 -3.81 10.28 14.24
CA ASP A 219 -4.06 11.71 14.43
C ASP A 219 -5.53 12.06 14.11
N PHE A 220 -6.34 12.28 15.14
CA PHE A 220 -7.74 12.68 14.95
C PHE A 220 -7.90 14.20 15.10
N PRO A 221 -8.61 14.91 14.18
CA PRO A 221 -9.51 14.42 13.12
C PRO A 221 -8.85 14.08 11.77
N PHE A 222 -7.54 14.15 11.66
CA PHE A 222 -6.79 13.98 10.41
C PHE A 222 -6.40 12.52 10.14
N VAL A 223 -7.40 11.68 9.85
CA VAL A 223 -7.25 10.22 9.71
C VAL A 223 -6.24 9.73 8.66
N GLY A 224 -5.66 10.62 7.84
CA GLY A 224 -4.59 10.29 6.90
C GLY A 224 -3.57 11.41 6.76
N GLN A 225 -3.22 12.08 7.86
CA GLN A 225 -2.07 12.99 7.87
C GLN A 225 -0.79 12.27 7.47
N ASP A 226 -0.01 12.89 6.59
CA ASP A 226 1.35 12.46 6.26
C ASP A 226 2.34 13.02 7.29
N LEU A 227 2.96 12.14 8.07
CA LEU A 227 3.85 12.52 9.16
C LEU A 227 5.25 12.94 8.71
N VAL A 228 5.58 12.71 7.44
CA VAL A 228 6.93 12.95 6.88
C VAL A 228 6.86 13.87 5.68
N GLY A 229 5.91 13.63 4.76
CA GLY A 229 5.73 14.43 3.57
C GLY A 229 4.69 15.54 3.75
N THR A 230 4.02 15.87 2.64
CA THR A 230 2.98 16.91 2.59
C THR A 230 1.69 16.39 1.96
N LEU A 231 1.60 15.08 1.72
CA LEU A 231 0.51 14.46 0.99
C LEU A 231 -0.46 13.80 1.94
N ASP A 232 -1.29 14.61 2.60
CA ASP A 232 -2.39 14.07 3.41
C ASP A 232 -3.37 13.30 2.51
N ILE A 233 -3.75 12.10 2.96
CA ILE A 233 -4.79 11.28 2.35
C ILE A 233 -6.09 11.48 3.12
N ALA A 234 -7.17 11.87 2.43
CA ALA A 234 -8.46 12.16 3.04
C ALA A 234 -9.50 11.11 2.67
N SER A 235 -10.69 11.18 3.29
CA SER A 235 -11.86 10.43 2.82
C SER A 235 -12.09 10.70 1.33
N GLY A 236 -12.19 9.66 0.52
CA GLY A 236 -12.30 9.81 -0.91
C GLY A 236 -13.60 10.47 -1.40
N THR A 237 -13.61 10.94 -2.64
CA THR A 237 -14.80 11.47 -3.30
C THR A 237 -15.83 10.34 -3.41
N ASN A 238 -17.03 10.56 -2.85
CA ASN A 238 -18.10 9.57 -2.64
C ASN A 238 -17.83 8.51 -1.57
N ALA A 239 -16.74 8.64 -0.80
CA ALA A 239 -16.59 7.85 0.42
C ALA A 239 -17.46 8.45 1.52
N THR A 240 -18.49 7.72 1.94
CA THR A 240 -19.44 8.19 2.95
C THR A 240 -19.06 7.77 4.37
N ALA A 241 -18.05 6.91 4.51
CA ALA A 241 -17.73 6.26 5.78
C ALA A 241 -16.22 6.21 6.08
N THR A 242 -15.37 7.14 5.65
CA THR A 242 -13.96 7.18 6.14
C THR A 242 -13.79 8.30 7.16
N GLY A 243 -13.98 7.97 8.46
CA GLY A 243 -13.90 8.94 9.56
C GLY A 243 -13.75 8.29 10.94
N VAL A 244 -14.09 9.01 12.01
CA VAL A 244 -13.89 8.55 13.41
C VAL A 244 -14.51 7.19 13.71
N ASN A 245 -15.63 6.86 13.06
CA ASN A 245 -16.38 5.63 13.30
C ASN A 245 -15.67 4.39 12.76
N ASN A 246 -14.63 4.57 11.96
CA ASN A 246 -13.82 3.52 11.35
C ASN A 246 -12.50 3.33 12.08
N VAL A 247 -12.17 4.24 12.99
CA VAL A 247 -10.97 4.11 13.82
C VAL A 247 -11.25 3.04 14.87
N VAL A 248 -10.52 1.93 14.78
CA VAL A 248 -10.63 0.79 15.69
C VAL A 248 -9.36 0.67 16.51
N MET A 249 -9.50 0.26 17.78
CA MET A 249 -8.38 -0.11 18.63
C MET A 249 -7.94 -1.53 18.28
N ASP A 250 -6.90 -1.65 17.46
CA ASP A 250 -6.36 -2.91 16.96
C ASP A 250 -4.91 -2.71 16.51
N GLN A 251 -4.07 -3.72 16.67
CA GLN A 251 -2.64 -3.64 16.38
C GLN A 251 -2.03 -5.01 16.08
N PRO A 252 -0.93 -5.05 15.31
CA PRO A 252 -0.13 -6.26 15.07
C PRO A 252 0.63 -6.76 16.30
#